data_AF-A0A1F4BSY1-F1
#
_entry.id   AF-A0A1F4BSY1-F1
#
_cell.length_a   1.000
_cell.length_b   1.000
_cell.length_c   1.000
_cell.angle_alpha   90.00
_cell.angle_beta   90.00
_cell.angle_gamma   90.00
#
_symmetry.space_group_name_H-M   'P 1'
#
loop_
_entity.id
_entity.type
_entity.pdbx_description
1 polymer ?
#
loop_
_entity_poly.entity_id
_entity_poly.type
_entity_poly.pdbx_seq_one_letter_code
_entity_poly.pdbx_strand_id
1 'polypeptide(L)'
;MFGTLKNLFARPTGGKGAARRVLNVGGGKGVALPPHFQDWEQLLLDIDPRVGADLVCDARALRESAAANSFGAVYCSHNLEHYYRHDVDKVLKGFLHLLRADGFAEIRVPDIGELIKRLAKDELDIEQEIYKANVGSITAHDMFYGYAPEIEASGQDFYAHKTGFSSDSLLRALRTNGFGEIYFAPPLALLELHTFAFKTKADAAMRATLGLGEPIATQAQHEAALPARRAVHDTGSEADPVEALYQRASAAFGAGDWGQAAAATEQALALEPALPALHYLLGCCRLAQEKHASALQSFARCLELQPKYPLSAETRARQALCRARIDLANGKAAAIEPLSPQHKQPVSVLICSQDAERLAQTEAMYHRLLAQVPHEIVIIRDARSLAEGYNRALGQARHDIVLLAHDDASILSPDFAARLLRGMSRHDLVGVAGTRKLAGGAWHFAGYPHLAGQIGMPAGDGGYVVTLYDVTERETKGLQALDGLLLATRRETALRLAFDEATFDGWQLCDLDFSLRASQAGLDCATCNDILVVHDSQGSYDEHWRNYAQRFLDKHRSRLGPMQIEFPKPELVSPQLRSADEWRLLTQHLLRGEN
;
A
#
# COMPACT_ATOMS: atom_id res chain seq x y z
N MET A 1 40.08 -27.26 3.86
CA MET A 1 40.20 -28.66 3.38
C MET A 1 39.11 -28.91 2.35
N PHE A 2 39.39 -28.66 1.07
CA PHE A 2 38.46 -28.94 -0.03
C PHE A 2 38.83 -30.31 -0.62
N GLY A 3 38.14 -31.36 -0.17
CA GLY A 3 38.35 -32.74 -0.61
C GLY A 3 37.13 -33.26 -1.36
N THR A 4 37.30 -33.43 -2.67
CA THR A 4 36.58 -34.37 -3.56
C THR A 4 35.06 -34.16 -3.72
N LEU A 5 34.67 -33.13 -4.46
CA LEU A 5 33.33 -32.98 -5.06
C LEU A 5 33.12 -33.98 -6.19
N LYS A 6 32.60 -35.17 -5.90
CA LYS A 6 31.94 -36.03 -6.91
C LYS A 6 30.57 -36.45 -6.39
N ASN A 7 29.53 -35.94 -7.06
CA ASN A 7 28.09 -36.15 -6.84
C ASN A 7 27.43 -35.35 -5.71
N LEU A 8 27.28 -34.04 -5.94
CA LEU A 8 26.42 -33.14 -5.15
C LEU A 8 24.92 -33.54 -5.10
N PHE A 9 24.43 -34.50 -5.89
CA PHE A 9 22.97 -34.70 -6.07
C PHE A 9 22.49 -36.17 -6.04
N ALA A 10 23.20 -37.10 -5.41
CA ALA A 10 22.81 -38.52 -5.43
C ALA A 10 21.88 -38.95 -4.25
N ARG A 11 20.58 -39.17 -4.54
CA ARG A 11 19.66 -40.08 -3.82
C ARG A 11 18.63 -40.71 -4.79
N PRO A 12 18.02 -41.86 -4.46
CA PRO A 12 17.60 -42.88 -5.43
C PRO A 12 16.30 -42.57 -6.17
N THR A 13 16.26 -42.97 -7.43
CA THR A 13 15.10 -42.94 -8.34
C THR A 13 13.98 -43.83 -7.81
N GLY A 14 12.91 -43.21 -7.28
CA GLY A 14 11.71 -43.91 -6.86
C GLY A 14 10.53 -42.96 -6.71
N GLY A 15 9.82 -42.67 -7.80
CA GLY A 15 8.58 -41.91 -7.79
C GLY A 15 8.12 -41.55 -9.20
N LYS A 16 6.94 -42.04 -9.61
CA LYS A 16 6.35 -41.79 -10.93
C LYS A 16 5.81 -40.36 -11.02
N GLY A 17 6.21 -39.65 -12.07
CA GLY A 17 5.81 -38.28 -12.41
C GLY A 17 7.00 -37.32 -12.26
N ALA A 18 7.46 -36.69 -13.34
CA ALA A 18 8.61 -35.78 -13.28
C ALA A 18 8.27 -34.56 -12.40
N ALA A 19 8.61 -34.63 -11.11
CA ALA A 19 8.37 -33.57 -10.15
C ALA A 19 9.15 -32.30 -10.56
N ARG A 20 8.48 -31.15 -10.49
CA ARG A 20 9.16 -29.85 -10.68
C ARG A 20 10.04 -29.61 -9.47
N ARG A 21 11.34 -29.35 -9.69
CA ARG A 21 12.34 -29.19 -8.62
C ARG A 21 12.82 -27.75 -8.52
N VAL A 22 12.90 -27.23 -7.30
CA VAL A 22 13.44 -25.91 -6.98
C VAL A 22 14.65 -26.05 -6.05
N LEU A 23 15.75 -25.38 -6.39
CA LEU A 23 16.88 -25.23 -5.49
C LEU A 23 16.73 -23.93 -4.71
N ASN A 24 16.50 -24.02 -3.40
CA ASN A 24 16.50 -22.87 -2.50
C ASN A 24 17.93 -22.61 -2.02
N VAL A 25 18.50 -21.47 -2.37
CA VAL A 25 19.89 -21.08 -2.09
C VAL A 25 19.89 -20.06 -0.96
N GLY A 26 20.38 -20.47 0.22
CA GLY A 26 20.53 -19.61 1.40
C GLY A 26 19.24 -19.33 2.18
N GLY A 27 18.12 -20.00 1.88
CA GLY A 27 16.82 -19.68 2.49
C GLY A 27 16.63 -20.08 3.95
N GLY A 28 17.58 -20.76 4.61
CA GLY A 28 17.41 -21.28 5.96
C GLY A 28 16.29 -22.35 6.10
N LYS A 29 16.34 -23.20 7.12
CA LYS A 29 15.44 -24.37 7.23
C LYS A 29 14.01 -24.07 7.73
N GLY A 30 13.63 -22.79 7.81
CA GLY A 30 12.34 -22.34 8.36
C GLY A 30 11.58 -21.32 7.51
N VAL A 31 12.12 -20.92 6.35
CA VAL A 31 11.46 -19.97 5.46
C VAL A 31 10.64 -20.74 4.44
N ALA A 32 9.31 -20.55 4.47
CA ALA A 32 8.42 -21.10 3.46
C ALA A 32 8.76 -20.50 2.09
N LEU A 33 8.87 -21.34 1.07
CA LEU A 33 8.98 -20.87 -0.30
C LEU A 33 7.69 -20.15 -0.73
N PRO A 34 7.78 -19.21 -1.69
CA PRO A 34 6.61 -18.59 -2.31
C PRO A 34 5.55 -19.59 -2.78
N PRO A 35 4.24 -19.24 -2.74
CA PRO A 35 3.14 -20.17 -3.01
C PRO A 35 3.21 -20.91 -4.35
N HIS A 36 3.81 -20.32 -5.40
CA HIS A 36 3.97 -20.98 -6.70
C HIS A 36 4.92 -22.17 -6.68
N PHE A 37 5.66 -22.39 -5.59
CA PHE A 37 6.46 -23.58 -5.34
C PHE A 37 5.77 -24.63 -4.45
N GLN A 38 4.51 -24.44 -4.03
CA GLN A 38 3.83 -25.35 -3.09
C GLN A 38 3.86 -26.84 -3.51
N ASP A 39 3.83 -27.10 -4.82
CA ASP A 39 3.80 -28.44 -5.42
C ASP A 39 5.17 -28.88 -5.96
N TRP A 40 6.23 -28.14 -5.65
CA TRP A 40 7.59 -28.40 -6.12
C TRP A 40 8.41 -29.13 -5.07
N GLU A 41 9.25 -30.07 -5.51
CA GLU A 41 10.26 -30.67 -4.66
C GLU A 41 11.36 -29.62 -4.40
N GLN A 42 11.52 -29.24 -3.14
CA GLN A 42 12.55 -28.31 -2.70
C GLN A 42 13.82 -29.06 -2.29
N LEU A 43 14.97 -28.53 -2.71
CA LEU A 43 16.27 -28.81 -2.10
C LEU A 43 16.84 -27.53 -1.53
N LEU A 44 17.23 -27.55 -0.25
CA LEU A 44 17.91 -26.44 0.39
C LEU A 44 19.43 -26.57 0.22
N LEU A 45 20.06 -25.52 -0.29
CA LEU A 45 21.50 -25.34 -0.33
C LEU A 45 21.90 -24.23 0.63
N ASP A 46 22.87 -24.51 1.49
CA ASP A 46 23.48 -23.51 2.35
C ASP A 46 24.98 -23.73 2.48
N ILE A 47 25.74 -22.68 2.78
CA ILE A 47 27.17 -22.81 3.08
C ILE A 47 27.40 -23.25 4.53
N ASP A 48 26.44 -22.95 5.41
CA ASP A 48 26.53 -23.27 6.83
C ASP A 48 26.03 -24.70 7.12
N PRO A 49 26.89 -25.61 7.59
CA PRO A 49 26.46 -26.96 7.98
C PRO A 49 25.46 -26.95 9.15
N ARG A 50 25.39 -25.89 9.97
CA ARG A 50 24.52 -25.81 11.16
C ARG A 50 23.04 -25.72 10.80
N VAL A 51 22.70 -25.15 9.62
CA VAL A 51 21.30 -24.98 9.22
C VAL A 51 20.65 -26.27 8.73
N GLY A 52 21.41 -27.37 8.60
CA GLY A 52 20.89 -28.67 8.20
C GLY A 52 20.34 -28.71 6.77
N ALA A 53 20.98 -28.01 5.84
CA ALA A 53 20.65 -27.99 4.42
C ALA A 53 20.77 -29.38 3.78
N ASP A 54 20.01 -29.61 2.70
CA ASP A 54 20.13 -30.83 1.89
C ASP A 54 21.49 -30.87 1.18
N LEU A 55 22.01 -29.69 0.83
CA LEU A 55 23.30 -29.47 0.17
C LEU A 55 24.11 -28.45 0.95
N VAL A 56 25.20 -28.89 1.58
CA VAL A 56 26.15 -27.99 2.23
C VAL A 56 27.28 -27.66 1.27
N CYS A 57 27.21 -26.52 0.59
CA CYS A 57 28.25 -26.08 -0.33
C CYS A 57 28.22 -24.58 -0.59
N ASP A 58 29.35 -24.06 -1.05
CA ASP A 58 29.47 -22.70 -1.56
C ASP A 58 28.80 -22.59 -2.95
N ALA A 59 27.86 -21.66 -3.12
CA ALA A 59 27.14 -21.52 -4.38
C ALA A 59 28.05 -21.15 -5.56
N ARG A 60 29.25 -20.60 -5.31
CA ARG A 60 30.26 -20.34 -6.34
C ARG A 60 30.72 -21.61 -7.06
N ALA A 61 30.59 -22.78 -6.42
CA ALA A 61 30.97 -24.08 -6.96
C ALA A 61 29.84 -24.77 -7.77
N LEU A 62 28.63 -24.20 -7.84
CA LEU A 62 27.47 -24.85 -8.46
C LEU A 62 27.68 -25.24 -9.93
N ARG A 63 28.50 -24.47 -10.65
CA ARG A 63 28.84 -24.74 -12.06
C ARG A 63 29.65 -26.04 -12.24
N GLU A 64 30.35 -26.49 -11.20
CA GLU A 64 31.13 -27.73 -11.23
C GLU A 64 30.27 -28.97 -10.96
N SER A 65 29.01 -28.78 -10.60
CA SER A 65 28.12 -29.89 -10.29
C SER A 65 27.75 -30.72 -11.52
N ALA A 66 27.51 -32.01 -11.33
CA ALA A 66 27.03 -32.89 -12.39
C ALA A 66 25.54 -32.68 -12.76
N ALA A 67 24.82 -31.79 -12.05
CA ALA A 67 23.37 -31.65 -12.14
C ALA A 67 22.93 -30.56 -13.15
N ALA A 68 23.63 -30.49 -14.28
CA ALA A 68 23.29 -29.56 -15.35
C ALA A 68 21.85 -29.77 -15.84
N ASN A 69 21.08 -28.69 -16.04
CA ASN A 69 19.70 -28.72 -16.55
C ASN A 69 18.74 -29.62 -15.75
N SER A 70 18.92 -29.74 -14.44
CA SER A 70 18.14 -30.65 -13.59
C SER A 70 17.07 -29.95 -12.72
N PHE A 71 17.05 -28.61 -12.70
CA PHE A 71 16.12 -27.81 -11.90
C PHE A 71 15.17 -27.00 -12.78
N GLY A 72 13.90 -26.94 -12.38
CA GLY A 72 12.92 -26.04 -13.00
C GLY A 72 13.08 -24.60 -12.49
N ALA A 73 13.59 -24.44 -11.27
CA ALA A 73 13.80 -23.12 -10.68
C ALA A 73 14.97 -23.10 -9.70
N VAL A 74 15.54 -21.91 -9.53
CA VAL A 74 16.41 -21.55 -8.41
C VAL A 74 15.72 -20.43 -7.64
N TYR A 75 15.51 -20.60 -6.35
CA TYR A 75 15.05 -19.55 -5.47
C TYR A 75 16.24 -19.04 -4.65
N CYS A 76 16.52 -17.74 -4.72
CA CYS A 76 17.67 -17.11 -4.09
C CYS A 76 17.20 -15.83 -3.39
N SER A 77 16.83 -15.96 -2.12
CA SER A 77 16.36 -14.84 -1.32
C SER A 77 17.45 -14.41 -0.35
N HIS A 78 17.86 -13.16 -0.42
CA HIS A 78 18.87 -12.56 0.45
C HIS A 78 20.17 -13.39 0.56
N ASN A 79 20.67 -13.86 -0.57
CA ASN A 79 21.91 -14.64 -0.63
C ASN A 79 22.98 -14.04 -1.53
N LEU A 80 22.59 -13.33 -2.60
CA LEU A 80 23.53 -12.89 -3.63
C LEU A 80 24.44 -11.76 -3.14
N GLU A 81 23.95 -10.93 -2.23
CA GLU A 81 24.67 -9.84 -1.56
C GLU A 81 25.80 -10.32 -0.65
N HIS A 82 25.80 -11.59 -0.22
CA HIS A 82 26.81 -12.20 0.63
C HIS A 82 28.11 -12.55 -0.12
N TYR A 83 28.13 -12.44 -1.45
CA TYR A 83 29.30 -12.69 -2.29
C TYR A 83 29.96 -11.37 -2.71
N TYR A 84 31.28 -11.38 -2.88
CA TYR A 84 31.95 -10.24 -3.50
C TYR A 84 31.42 -10.01 -4.91
N ARG A 85 31.41 -8.75 -5.36
CA ARG A 85 30.94 -8.36 -6.70
C ARG A 85 31.49 -9.24 -7.83
N HIS A 86 32.77 -9.63 -7.77
CA HIS A 86 33.39 -10.46 -8.82
C HIS A 86 33.04 -11.95 -8.73
N ASP A 87 32.50 -12.40 -7.60
CA ASP A 87 32.06 -13.78 -7.37
C ASP A 87 30.59 -14.00 -7.71
N VAL A 88 29.77 -12.94 -7.77
CA VAL A 88 28.37 -12.98 -8.23
C VAL A 88 28.24 -13.68 -9.58
N ASP A 89 29.17 -13.43 -10.51
CA ASP A 89 29.19 -14.09 -11.82
C ASP A 89 29.33 -15.61 -11.72
N LYS A 90 30.11 -16.12 -10.76
CA LYS A 90 30.28 -17.56 -10.56
C LYS A 90 28.98 -18.19 -10.07
N VAL A 91 28.31 -17.53 -9.13
CA VAL A 91 27.02 -17.97 -8.58
C VAL A 91 25.94 -17.98 -9.67
N LEU A 92 25.79 -16.88 -10.42
CA LEU A 92 24.79 -16.78 -11.49
C LEU A 92 25.05 -17.77 -12.64
N LYS A 93 26.30 -18.00 -13.02
CA LYS A 93 26.66 -19.07 -13.97
C LYS A 93 26.35 -20.46 -13.43
N GLY A 94 26.48 -20.65 -12.12
CA GLY A 94 26.02 -21.85 -11.42
C GLY A 94 24.52 -22.04 -11.55
N PHE A 95 23.72 -20.99 -11.32
CA PHE A 95 22.26 -21.05 -11.49
C PHE A 95 21.88 -21.43 -12.92
N LEU A 96 22.46 -20.78 -13.92
CA LEU A 96 22.20 -21.11 -15.33
C LEU A 96 22.63 -22.53 -15.71
N HIS A 97 23.72 -23.04 -15.14
CA HIS A 97 24.16 -24.42 -15.34
C HIS A 97 23.09 -25.41 -14.86
N LEU A 98 22.50 -25.16 -13.70
CA LEU A 98 21.49 -26.03 -13.08
C LEU A 98 20.11 -25.95 -13.75
N LEU A 99 19.70 -24.75 -14.19
CA LEU A 99 18.36 -24.51 -14.74
C LEU A 99 18.14 -25.26 -16.06
N ARG A 100 16.97 -25.88 -16.20
CA ARG A 100 16.44 -26.36 -17.49
C ARG A 100 16.24 -25.20 -18.45
N ALA A 101 16.12 -25.48 -19.75
CA ALA A 101 15.94 -24.46 -20.78
C ALA A 101 14.74 -23.53 -20.50
N ASP A 102 13.65 -24.10 -19.97
CA ASP A 102 12.42 -23.42 -19.57
C ASP A 102 12.41 -22.93 -18.11
N GLY A 103 13.53 -23.10 -17.39
CA GLY A 103 13.63 -22.75 -15.99
C GLY A 103 13.97 -21.28 -15.73
N PHE A 104 13.77 -20.86 -14.48
CA PHE A 104 14.01 -19.49 -14.05
C PHE A 104 14.68 -19.40 -12.67
N ALA A 105 15.41 -18.32 -12.42
CA ALA A 105 15.85 -17.94 -11.09
C ALA A 105 14.91 -16.85 -10.55
N GLU A 106 14.34 -17.07 -9.38
CA GLU A 106 13.68 -16.03 -8.60
C GLU A 106 14.66 -15.50 -7.57
N ILE A 107 15.01 -14.22 -7.69
CA ILE A 107 16.08 -13.59 -6.92
C ILE A 107 15.52 -12.39 -6.18
N ARG A 108 15.75 -12.38 -4.86
CA ARG A 108 15.43 -11.28 -3.96
C ARG A 108 16.69 -10.79 -3.29
N VAL A 109 16.94 -9.49 -3.34
CA VAL A 109 18.10 -8.84 -2.71
C VAL A 109 17.70 -7.46 -2.19
N PRO A 110 18.42 -6.89 -1.21
CA PRO A 110 18.22 -5.51 -0.78
C PRO A 110 18.35 -4.54 -1.96
N ASP A 111 17.42 -3.59 -2.07
CA ASP A 111 17.55 -2.44 -2.97
C ASP A 111 18.46 -1.39 -2.33
N ILE A 112 19.76 -1.64 -2.44
CA ILE A 112 20.80 -0.73 -1.96
C ILE A 112 20.74 0.61 -2.70
N GLY A 113 20.27 0.60 -3.95
CA GLY A 113 20.07 1.83 -4.71
C GLY A 113 19.04 2.75 -4.05
N GLU A 114 17.90 2.20 -3.64
CA GLU A 114 16.85 2.95 -2.95
C GLU A 114 17.24 3.28 -1.50
N LEU A 115 17.91 2.37 -0.79
CA LEU A 115 18.43 2.63 0.56
C LEU A 115 19.38 3.83 0.58
N ILE A 116 20.35 3.86 -0.35
CA ILE A 116 21.30 4.98 -0.47
C ILE A 116 20.55 6.30 -0.73
N LYS A 117 19.51 6.31 -1.58
CA LYS A 117 18.75 7.53 -1.85
C LYS A 117 18.06 8.06 -0.59
N ARG A 118 17.51 7.18 0.24
CA ARG A 118 16.81 7.60 1.47
C ARG A 118 17.77 8.12 2.53
N LEU A 119 18.91 7.43 2.72
CA LEU A 119 19.98 7.90 3.60
C LEU A 119 20.56 9.24 3.12
N ALA A 120 20.78 9.38 1.82
CA ALA A 120 21.30 10.61 1.23
C ALA A 120 20.32 11.80 1.31
N LYS A 121 19.05 11.55 1.64
CA LYS A 121 18.01 12.57 1.83
C LYS A 121 17.71 12.83 3.32
N ASP A 122 18.47 12.24 4.24
CA ASP A 122 18.22 12.27 5.68
C ASP A 122 16.81 11.77 6.07
N GLU A 123 16.19 10.93 5.22
CA GLU A 123 14.88 10.30 5.48
C GLU A 123 15.01 9.09 6.42
N LEU A 124 16.23 8.59 6.59
CA LEU A 124 16.62 7.45 7.42
C LEU A 124 17.98 7.73 8.04
N ASP A 125 18.16 7.37 9.30
CA ASP A 125 19.49 7.23 9.90
C ASP A 125 20.06 5.82 9.65
N ILE A 126 21.39 5.68 9.64
CA ILE A 126 22.06 4.40 9.35
C ILE A 126 21.80 3.34 10.44
N GLU A 127 21.59 3.75 11.68
CA GLU A 127 21.26 2.85 12.80
C GLU A 127 19.75 2.67 12.98
N GLN A 128 18.94 3.35 12.16
CA GLN A 128 17.49 3.28 12.26
C GLN A 128 16.96 1.91 11.82
N GLU A 129 16.05 1.35 12.60
CA GLU A 129 15.27 0.17 12.23
C GLU A 129 14.43 0.45 10.97
N ILE A 130 14.62 -0.37 9.94
CA ILE A 130 13.88 -0.31 8.68
C ILE A 130 12.64 -1.21 8.76
N TYR A 131 12.80 -2.42 9.29
CA TYR A 131 11.71 -3.37 9.53
C TYR A 131 12.12 -4.44 10.54
N LYS A 132 11.15 -5.23 11.03
CA LYS A 132 11.41 -6.42 11.86
C LYS A 132 11.18 -7.68 11.04
N ALA A 133 12.23 -8.49 10.90
CA ALA A 133 12.18 -9.82 10.32
C ALA A 133 12.00 -10.89 11.43
N ASN A 134 11.77 -12.15 11.03
CA ASN A 134 11.72 -13.28 11.98
C ASN A 134 13.02 -13.45 12.79
N VAL A 135 14.15 -13.00 12.25
CA VAL A 135 15.45 -13.03 12.91
C VAL A 135 15.65 -11.87 13.89
N GLY A 136 14.87 -10.80 13.77
CA GLY A 136 14.96 -9.59 14.59
C GLY A 136 14.83 -8.31 13.77
N SER A 137 15.08 -7.17 14.42
CA SER A 137 15.10 -5.85 13.79
C SER A 137 16.22 -5.74 12.77
N ILE A 138 15.90 -5.26 11.56
CA ILE A 138 16.84 -5.00 10.48
C ILE A 138 17.00 -3.49 10.35
N THR A 139 18.23 -3.00 10.51
CA THR A 139 18.61 -1.59 10.36
C THR A 139 19.13 -1.27 8.96
N ALA A 140 19.28 0.02 8.63
CA ALA A 140 19.97 0.41 7.40
C ALA A 140 21.43 -0.10 7.37
N HIS A 141 22.10 -0.12 8.52
CA HIS A 141 23.43 -0.71 8.68
C HIS A 141 23.42 -2.21 8.30
N ASP A 142 22.46 -2.98 8.81
CA ASP A 142 22.34 -4.40 8.50
C ASP A 142 22.10 -4.66 7.00
N MET A 143 21.38 -3.77 6.33
CA MET A 143 21.16 -3.89 4.88
C MET A 143 22.46 -3.73 4.08
N PHE A 144 23.39 -2.88 4.51
CA PHE A 144 24.70 -2.73 3.84
C PHE A 144 25.69 -3.84 4.18
N TYR A 145 25.73 -4.25 5.44
CA TYR A 145 26.84 -5.02 5.99
C TYR A 145 26.47 -6.45 6.39
N GLY A 146 25.18 -6.79 6.33
CA GLY A 146 24.63 -8.05 6.80
C GLY A 146 24.14 -7.95 8.24
N TYR A 147 23.30 -8.90 8.64
CA TYR A 147 22.63 -8.89 9.94
C TYR A 147 23.61 -9.02 11.10
N ALA A 148 23.90 -7.90 11.79
CA ALA A 148 24.95 -7.80 12.78
C ALA A 148 24.82 -8.83 13.93
N PRO A 149 23.63 -9.09 14.50
CA PRO A 149 23.49 -10.08 15.57
C PRO A 149 23.92 -11.50 15.20
N GLU A 150 23.64 -11.97 13.97
CA GLU A 150 24.09 -13.30 13.54
C GLU A 150 25.60 -13.31 13.22
N ILE A 151 26.12 -12.22 12.64
CA ILE A 151 27.56 -12.08 12.37
C ILE A 151 28.35 -12.13 13.68
N GLU A 152 27.91 -11.39 14.69
CA GLU A 152 28.53 -11.35 16.02
C GLU A 152 28.41 -12.68 16.76
N ALA A 153 27.23 -13.31 16.74
CA ALA A 153 26.98 -14.56 17.45
C ALA A 153 27.72 -15.75 16.83
N SER A 154 27.79 -15.81 15.49
CA SER A 154 28.42 -16.92 14.77
C SER A 154 29.92 -16.76 14.58
N GLY A 155 30.41 -15.51 14.51
CA GLY A 155 31.77 -15.18 14.08
C GLY A 155 32.07 -15.53 12.62
N GLN A 156 31.04 -15.77 11.80
CA GLN A 156 31.20 -16.23 10.42
C GLN A 156 31.02 -15.09 9.41
N ASP A 157 32.09 -14.78 8.68
CA ASP A 157 32.11 -13.70 7.68
C ASP A 157 31.16 -13.94 6.49
N PHE A 158 30.73 -15.19 6.24
CA PHE A 158 29.79 -15.46 5.16
C PHE A 158 28.39 -14.85 5.40
N TYR A 159 28.03 -14.49 6.63
CA TYR A 159 26.82 -13.70 6.92
C TYR A 159 26.95 -12.22 6.61
N ALA A 160 28.17 -11.70 6.42
CA ALA A 160 28.35 -10.31 6.02
C ALA A 160 28.02 -10.11 4.54
N HIS A 161 27.31 -9.02 4.24
CA HIS A 161 27.12 -8.54 2.89
C HIS A 161 28.45 -8.01 2.35
N LYS A 162 28.81 -8.44 1.14
CA LYS A 162 30.06 -8.09 0.44
C LYS A 162 29.80 -7.29 -0.83
N THR A 163 28.53 -7.19 -1.22
CA THR A 163 28.07 -6.40 -2.35
C THR A 163 26.63 -5.96 -2.13
N GLY A 164 26.11 -5.16 -3.06
CA GLY A 164 24.78 -4.59 -3.00
C GLY A 164 24.26 -4.35 -4.41
N PHE A 165 22.94 -4.31 -4.56
CA PHE A 165 22.31 -4.19 -5.88
C PHE A 165 21.35 -3.00 -5.93
N SER A 166 21.48 -2.21 -6.98
CA SER A 166 20.36 -1.47 -7.58
C SER A 166 19.70 -2.32 -8.68
N SER A 167 18.49 -1.94 -9.09
CA SER A 167 17.78 -2.55 -10.22
C SER A 167 18.67 -2.69 -11.47
N ASP A 168 19.39 -1.64 -11.83
CA ASP A 168 20.31 -1.60 -12.97
C ASP A 168 21.47 -2.58 -12.83
N SER A 169 22.08 -2.64 -11.65
CA SER A 169 23.24 -3.50 -11.41
C SER A 169 22.85 -4.98 -11.39
N LEU A 170 21.67 -5.31 -10.84
CA LEU A 170 21.13 -6.66 -10.83
C LEU A 170 20.75 -7.09 -12.25
N LEU A 171 20.01 -6.24 -12.98
CA LEU A 171 19.66 -6.50 -14.38
C LEU A 171 20.90 -6.75 -15.25
N ARG A 172 21.94 -5.93 -15.06
CA ARG A 172 23.22 -6.09 -15.78
C ARG A 172 23.91 -7.39 -15.41
N ALA A 173 23.96 -7.75 -14.13
CA ALA A 173 24.58 -9.00 -13.67
C ALA A 173 23.86 -10.21 -14.27
N LEU A 174 22.52 -10.22 -14.28
CA LEU A 174 21.71 -11.28 -14.85
C LEU A 174 21.93 -11.42 -16.37
N ARG A 175 21.83 -10.31 -17.12
CA ARG A 175 22.04 -10.34 -18.58
C ARG A 175 23.45 -10.77 -18.96
N THR A 176 24.47 -10.21 -18.32
CA THR A 176 25.88 -10.49 -18.63
C THR A 176 26.23 -11.96 -18.35
N ASN A 177 25.52 -12.60 -17.42
CA ASN A 177 25.72 -14.01 -17.12
C ASN A 177 24.90 -14.97 -18.00
N GLY A 178 23.95 -14.48 -18.81
CA GLY A 178 23.29 -15.27 -19.86
C GLY A 178 21.83 -15.63 -19.60
N PHE A 179 21.13 -14.93 -18.71
CA PHE A 179 19.67 -15.04 -18.60
C PHE A 179 18.99 -14.35 -19.80
N GLY A 180 17.99 -15.01 -20.37
CA GLY A 180 17.30 -14.57 -21.60
C GLY A 180 16.26 -13.48 -21.33
N GLU A 181 15.18 -13.82 -20.63
CA GLU A 181 14.14 -12.86 -20.23
C GLU A 181 14.19 -12.59 -18.73
N ILE A 182 14.08 -11.32 -18.36
CA ILE A 182 14.14 -10.86 -16.98
C ILE A 182 12.92 -9.99 -16.71
N TYR A 183 12.33 -10.19 -15.54
CA TYR A 183 11.16 -9.49 -15.06
C TYR A 183 11.45 -8.97 -13.65
N PHE A 184 11.11 -7.71 -13.38
CA PHE A 184 10.93 -7.25 -12.01
C PHE A 184 9.49 -7.53 -11.60
N ALA A 185 9.32 -8.14 -10.45
CA ALA A 185 8.04 -8.32 -9.80
C ALA A 185 7.90 -7.28 -8.67
N PRO A 186 6.67 -7.04 -8.18
CA PRO A 186 6.50 -6.24 -6.98
C PRO A 186 7.35 -6.78 -5.83
N PRO A 187 7.99 -5.89 -5.05
CA PRO A 187 8.82 -6.31 -3.92
C PRO A 187 7.96 -7.01 -2.86
N LEU A 188 8.54 -8.00 -2.18
CA LEU A 188 7.86 -8.74 -1.11
C LEU A 188 8.27 -8.24 0.29
N ALA A 189 9.22 -7.31 0.35
CA ALA A 189 9.66 -6.62 1.55
C ALA A 189 10.06 -5.16 1.24
N LEU A 190 10.17 -4.32 2.28
CA LEU A 190 10.61 -2.94 2.13
C LEU A 190 12.07 -2.87 1.67
N LEU A 191 12.36 -1.98 0.71
CA LEU A 191 13.71 -1.80 0.14
C LEU A 191 14.29 -3.12 -0.41
N GLU A 192 13.50 -3.84 -1.21
CA GLU A 192 13.87 -5.09 -1.83
C GLU A 192 13.72 -5.01 -3.36
N LEU A 193 14.65 -5.63 -4.09
CA LEU A 193 14.50 -5.97 -5.49
C LEU A 193 14.02 -7.40 -5.62
N HIS A 194 12.93 -7.61 -6.36
CA HIS A 194 12.37 -8.93 -6.63
C HIS A 194 12.36 -9.20 -8.13
N THR A 195 13.06 -10.26 -8.57
CA THR A 195 13.26 -10.55 -9.99
C THR A 195 13.02 -12.01 -10.35
N PHE A 196 12.47 -12.22 -11.53
CA PHE A 196 12.42 -13.52 -12.21
C PHE A 196 13.31 -13.46 -13.45
N ALA A 197 14.37 -14.26 -13.48
CA ALA A 197 15.33 -14.36 -14.57
C ALA A 197 15.25 -15.73 -15.23
N PHE A 198 14.67 -15.78 -16.43
CA PHE A 198 14.52 -17.01 -17.20
C PHE A 198 15.82 -17.35 -17.94
N LYS A 199 16.17 -18.64 -17.96
CA LYS A 199 17.33 -19.11 -18.73
C LYS A 199 17.17 -18.81 -20.22
N THR A 200 15.96 -18.97 -20.74
CA THR A 200 15.61 -18.57 -22.11
C THR A 200 14.39 -17.66 -22.11
N LYS A 201 13.30 -18.06 -22.76
CA LYS A 201 12.04 -17.31 -22.84
C LYS A 201 11.01 -17.89 -21.89
N ALA A 202 10.25 -17.03 -21.22
CA ALA A 202 9.19 -17.47 -20.34
C ALA A 202 8.00 -18.01 -21.15
N ASP A 203 7.53 -19.21 -20.79
CA ASP A 203 6.28 -19.73 -21.31
C ASP A 203 5.09 -18.87 -20.85
N ALA A 204 4.08 -18.70 -21.70
CA ALA A 204 2.95 -17.82 -21.41
C ALA A 204 2.12 -18.28 -20.20
N ALA A 205 1.93 -19.59 -20.01
CA ALA A 205 1.25 -20.12 -18.84
C ALA A 205 2.11 -19.97 -17.58
N MET A 206 3.43 -20.09 -17.70
CA MET A 206 4.35 -19.81 -16.60
C MET A 206 4.32 -18.32 -16.20
N ARG A 207 4.34 -17.39 -17.16
CA ARG A 207 4.19 -15.95 -16.88
C ARG A 207 2.88 -15.65 -16.17
N ALA A 208 1.77 -16.24 -16.61
CA ALA A 208 0.48 -16.08 -15.96
C ALA A 208 0.46 -16.66 -14.54
N THR A 209 1.06 -17.83 -14.34
CA THR A 209 1.16 -18.49 -13.01
C THR A 209 1.95 -17.63 -12.02
N LEU A 210 3.02 -16.99 -12.50
CA LEU A 210 3.91 -16.15 -11.70
C LEU A 210 3.46 -14.68 -11.63
N GLY A 211 2.34 -14.32 -12.27
CA GLY A 211 1.83 -12.94 -12.31
C GLY A 211 2.76 -11.95 -13.01
N LEU A 212 3.57 -12.41 -13.97
CA LEU A 212 4.57 -11.60 -14.67
C LEU A 212 3.95 -10.81 -15.82
N GLY A 213 4.31 -9.53 -15.91
CA GLY A 213 3.95 -8.65 -17.03
C GLY A 213 4.79 -8.91 -18.29
N GLU A 214 5.14 -7.85 -19.02
CA GLU A 214 6.02 -7.95 -20.17
C GLU A 214 7.50 -8.07 -19.76
N PRO A 215 8.32 -8.86 -20.48
CA PRO A 215 9.75 -8.95 -20.20
C PRO A 215 10.42 -7.61 -20.45
N ILE A 216 11.51 -7.34 -19.73
CA ILE A 216 12.31 -6.14 -19.94
C ILE A 216 13.06 -6.31 -21.27
N ALA A 217 12.47 -5.79 -22.35
CA ALA A 217 12.74 -6.30 -23.70
C ALA A 217 14.05 -5.82 -24.35
N THR A 218 14.73 -4.77 -23.90
CA THR A 218 16.13 -4.46 -24.34
C THR A 218 16.80 -3.45 -23.39
N GLN A 219 18.12 -3.30 -23.50
CA GLN A 219 18.86 -2.19 -22.87
C GLN A 219 18.31 -0.81 -23.29
N ALA A 220 17.79 -0.70 -24.52
CA ALA A 220 17.15 0.51 -25.05
C ALA A 220 15.77 0.82 -24.46
N GLN A 221 14.99 -0.18 -24.04
CA GLN A 221 13.70 0.04 -23.36
C GLN A 221 13.85 0.26 -21.86
N HIS A 222 14.93 -0.25 -21.26
CA HIS A 222 15.38 0.18 -19.94
C HIS A 222 15.90 1.62 -19.99
N GLU A 223 16.64 1.99 -21.04
CA GLU A 223 17.07 3.38 -21.33
C GLU A 223 15.91 4.32 -21.68
N ALA A 224 14.81 3.82 -22.27
CA ALA A 224 13.59 4.60 -22.51
C ALA A 224 12.62 4.66 -21.31
N ALA A 225 12.83 3.81 -20.30
CA ALA A 225 12.10 3.82 -19.03
C ALA A 225 12.88 4.54 -17.90
N LEU A 226 14.08 5.04 -18.21
CA LEU A 226 14.86 5.97 -17.39
C LEU A 226 14.65 7.39 -17.95
N PRO A 227 14.25 8.39 -17.14
CA PRO A 227 14.68 9.76 -17.43
C PRO A 227 16.20 9.75 -17.52
N ALA A 228 16.74 10.46 -18.51
CA ALA A 228 18.13 10.43 -18.92
C ALA A 228 19.15 10.29 -17.78
N ARG A 229 19.88 9.17 -17.76
CA ARG A 229 21.19 9.07 -17.11
C ARG A 229 22.02 7.97 -17.77
N ARG A 230 22.41 8.23 -19.01
CA ARG A 230 23.46 7.44 -19.67
C ARG A 230 24.22 8.24 -20.73
N ALA A 231 24.99 9.21 -20.24
CA ALA A 231 26.19 9.70 -20.93
C ALA A 231 27.20 10.26 -19.91
N VAL A 232 27.63 9.45 -18.93
CA VAL A 232 28.88 9.72 -18.21
C VAL A 232 29.56 8.37 -17.98
N HIS A 233 30.87 8.34 -18.25
CA HIS A 233 31.78 7.18 -18.28
C HIS A 233 31.87 6.44 -19.62
N ASP A 234 32.34 7.14 -20.66
CA ASP A 234 33.71 6.87 -21.15
C ASP A 234 34.31 8.00 -22.04
N THR A 235 33.98 9.24 -21.73
CA THR A 235 34.72 10.43 -22.15
C THR A 235 34.52 11.45 -21.05
N GLY A 236 35.55 12.17 -20.59
CA GLY A 236 35.34 13.26 -19.63
C GLY A 236 34.23 14.20 -20.14
N SER A 237 33.10 14.28 -19.45
CA SER A 237 31.93 15.08 -19.83
C SER A 237 31.01 15.24 -18.61
N GLU A 238 30.48 16.45 -18.44
CA GLU A 238 29.70 16.97 -17.32
C GLU A 238 28.43 16.15 -16.99
N ALA A 239 27.98 16.18 -15.72
CA ALA A 239 26.74 15.54 -15.27
C ALA A 239 25.53 16.02 -16.10
N ASP A 240 24.55 15.13 -16.34
CA ASP A 240 23.30 15.47 -17.03
C ASP A 240 22.66 16.73 -16.39
N PRO A 241 22.57 17.85 -17.12
CA PRO A 241 22.11 19.10 -16.56
C PRO A 241 20.68 19.04 -16.03
N VAL A 242 19.76 18.29 -16.69
CA VAL A 242 18.35 18.19 -16.27
C VAL A 242 18.24 17.50 -14.92
N GLU A 243 18.95 16.38 -14.79
CA GLU A 243 18.89 15.55 -13.60
C GLU A 243 19.68 16.19 -12.44
N ALA A 244 20.78 16.90 -12.71
CA ALA A 244 21.43 17.74 -11.70
C ALA A 244 20.51 18.85 -11.18
N LEU A 245 19.73 19.48 -12.07
CA LEU A 245 18.73 20.47 -11.72
C LEU A 245 17.54 19.87 -10.96
N TYR A 246 17.09 18.68 -11.32
CA TYR A 246 16.04 17.94 -10.59
C TYR A 246 16.47 17.60 -9.17
N GLN A 247 17.68 17.08 -8.98
CA GLN A 247 18.22 16.78 -7.64
C GLN A 247 18.38 18.04 -6.80
N ARG A 248 18.89 19.13 -7.38
CA ARG A 248 18.96 20.44 -6.70
C ARG A 248 17.57 20.94 -6.31
N ALA A 249 16.60 20.80 -7.20
CA ALA A 249 15.22 21.18 -6.93
C ALA A 249 14.60 20.35 -5.80
N SER A 250 14.78 19.03 -5.82
CA SER A 250 14.27 18.12 -4.80
C SER A 250 14.93 18.39 -3.43
N ALA A 251 16.24 18.64 -3.39
CA ALA A 251 16.96 18.97 -2.16
C ALA A 251 16.50 20.33 -1.59
N ALA A 252 16.38 21.35 -2.46
CA ALA A 252 15.86 22.65 -2.05
C ALA A 252 14.40 22.56 -1.55
N PHE A 253 13.59 21.70 -2.17
CA PHE A 253 12.24 21.40 -1.71
C PHE A 253 12.28 20.73 -0.32
N GLY A 254 13.07 19.68 -0.12
CA GLY A 254 13.21 19.04 1.21
C GLY A 254 13.67 20.01 2.30
N ALA A 255 14.54 20.97 1.96
CA ALA A 255 15.03 22.02 2.86
C ALA A 255 14.03 23.16 3.11
N GLY A 256 12.85 23.15 2.48
CA GLY A 256 11.86 24.21 2.59
C GLY A 256 12.14 25.47 1.76
N ASP A 257 13.20 25.47 0.94
CA ASP A 257 13.50 26.56 0.01
C ASP A 257 12.75 26.37 -1.31
N TRP A 258 11.44 26.61 -1.24
CA TRP A 258 10.54 26.47 -2.37
C TRP A 258 10.92 27.39 -3.54
N GLY A 259 11.57 28.53 -3.26
CA GLY A 259 12.04 29.50 -4.23
C GLY A 259 13.11 28.93 -5.13
N GLN A 260 14.19 28.42 -4.52
CA GLN A 260 15.27 27.76 -5.24
C GLN A 260 14.80 26.47 -5.91
N ALA A 261 13.91 25.71 -5.25
CA ALA A 261 13.33 24.50 -5.82
C ALA A 261 12.58 24.77 -7.12
N ALA A 262 11.70 25.80 -7.12
CA ALA A 262 10.97 26.21 -8.32
C ALA A 262 11.93 26.68 -9.43
N ALA A 263 12.91 27.53 -9.10
CA ALA A 263 13.86 28.06 -10.09
C ALA A 263 14.70 26.94 -10.73
N ALA A 264 15.17 25.96 -9.95
CA ALA A 264 15.88 24.80 -10.46
C ALA A 264 14.99 23.90 -11.32
N THR A 265 13.74 23.70 -10.93
CA THR A 265 12.77 22.94 -11.73
C THR A 265 12.44 23.65 -13.05
N GLU A 266 12.32 24.97 -13.06
CA GLU A 266 12.09 25.77 -14.27
C GLU A 266 13.29 25.72 -15.23
N GLN A 267 14.52 25.73 -14.71
CA GLN A 267 15.72 25.49 -15.51
C GLN A 267 15.71 24.07 -16.11
N ALA A 268 15.31 23.05 -15.34
CA ALA A 268 15.19 21.68 -15.84
C ALA A 268 14.13 21.58 -16.94
N LEU A 269 12.99 22.26 -16.78
CA LEU A 269 11.92 22.31 -17.78
C LEU A 269 12.30 23.07 -19.05
N ALA A 270 13.21 24.04 -18.97
CA ALA A 270 13.73 24.71 -20.16
C ALA A 270 14.55 23.77 -21.06
N LEU A 271 15.13 22.73 -20.45
CA LEU A 271 15.88 21.69 -21.14
C LEU A 271 14.98 20.52 -21.57
N GLU A 272 14.09 20.07 -20.68
CA GLU A 272 13.12 18.98 -20.94
C GLU A 272 11.67 19.39 -20.59
N PRO A 273 10.96 20.07 -21.50
CA PRO A 273 9.61 20.58 -21.23
C PRO A 273 8.52 19.52 -21.08
N ALA A 274 8.77 18.28 -21.51
CA ALA A 274 7.78 17.21 -21.61
C ALA A 274 7.87 16.17 -20.48
N LEU A 275 8.73 16.39 -19.47
CA LEU A 275 8.91 15.43 -18.37
C LEU A 275 7.83 15.64 -17.27
N PRO A 276 6.88 14.71 -17.04
CA PRO A 276 5.78 14.90 -16.09
C PRO A 276 6.24 15.14 -14.65
N ALA A 277 7.34 14.49 -14.24
CA ALA A 277 7.91 14.62 -12.90
C ALA A 277 8.33 16.06 -12.56
N LEU A 278 8.84 16.82 -13.54
CA LEU A 278 9.21 18.24 -13.34
C LEU A 278 7.98 19.13 -13.19
N HIS A 279 6.92 18.87 -13.96
CA HIS A 279 5.65 19.57 -13.81
C HIS A 279 5.00 19.26 -12.46
N TYR A 280 5.06 18.01 -12.01
CA TYR A 280 4.62 17.64 -10.66
C TYR A 280 5.41 18.38 -9.57
N LEU A 281 6.74 18.34 -9.61
CA LEU A 281 7.61 19.00 -8.63
C LEU A 281 7.38 20.52 -8.61
N LEU A 282 7.27 21.16 -9.79
CA LEU A 282 7.00 22.59 -9.89
C LEU A 282 5.62 22.93 -9.31
N GLY A 283 4.62 22.08 -9.53
CA GLY A 283 3.31 22.19 -8.90
C GLY A 283 3.41 22.15 -7.38
N CYS A 284 4.15 21.20 -6.82
CA CYS A 284 4.41 21.10 -5.38
C CYS A 284 5.12 22.35 -4.82
N CYS A 285 6.18 22.82 -5.49
CA CYS A 285 6.89 24.05 -5.10
C CYS A 285 5.95 25.26 -5.07
N ARG A 286 5.16 25.45 -6.14
CA ARG A 286 4.23 26.59 -6.26
C ARG A 286 3.08 26.50 -5.26
N LEU A 287 2.60 25.29 -4.95
CA LEU A 287 1.59 25.08 -3.92
C LEU A 287 2.12 25.46 -2.54
N ALA A 288 3.37 25.08 -2.21
CA ALA A 288 4.04 25.46 -0.96
C ALA A 288 4.29 26.98 -0.86
N GLN A 289 4.50 27.65 -2.01
CA GLN A 289 4.59 29.12 -2.10
C GLN A 289 3.24 29.85 -2.12
N GLU A 290 2.13 29.14 -1.91
CA GLU A 290 0.77 29.69 -2.03
C GLU A 290 0.38 30.24 -3.42
N LYS A 291 1.16 29.90 -4.46
CA LYS A 291 0.89 30.30 -5.85
C LYS A 291 -0.07 29.32 -6.53
N HIS A 292 -1.30 29.23 -6.01
CA HIS A 292 -2.27 28.20 -6.36
C HIS A 292 -2.61 28.12 -7.86
N ALA A 293 -2.79 29.26 -8.53
CA ALA A 293 -3.09 29.30 -9.97
C ALA A 293 -1.95 28.72 -10.82
N SER A 294 -0.71 29.01 -10.44
CA SER A 294 0.48 28.52 -11.14
C SER A 294 0.74 27.04 -10.83
N ALA A 295 0.48 26.60 -9.59
CA ALA A 295 0.54 25.19 -9.20
C ALA A 295 -0.50 24.35 -9.97
N LEU A 296 -1.73 24.85 -10.08
CA LEU A 296 -2.81 24.23 -10.84
C LEU A 296 -2.41 23.97 -12.30
N GLN A 297 -1.78 24.93 -12.96
CA GLN A 297 -1.28 24.78 -14.32
C GLN A 297 -0.22 23.68 -14.42
N SER A 298 0.73 23.64 -13.49
CA SER A 298 1.77 22.61 -13.46
C SER A 298 1.20 21.21 -13.24
N PHE A 299 0.27 21.03 -12.29
CA PHE A 299 -0.38 19.73 -12.07
C PHE A 299 -1.24 19.30 -13.27
N ALA A 300 -1.95 20.24 -13.91
CA ALA A 300 -2.68 19.97 -15.14
C ALA A 300 -1.74 19.47 -16.24
N ARG A 301 -0.59 20.13 -16.42
CA ARG A 301 0.39 19.74 -17.42
C ARG A 301 1.00 18.35 -17.15
N CYS A 302 1.25 18.01 -15.89
CA CYS A 302 1.69 16.66 -15.50
C CYS A 302 0.68 15.59 -15.97
N LEU A 303 -0.61 15.79 -15.68
CA LEU A 303 -1.67 14.85 -16.06
C LEU A 303 -1.95 14.80 -17.57
N GLU A 304 -1.77 15.92 -18.29
CA GLU A 304 -1.85 15.95 -19.75
C GLU A 304 -0.75 15.13 -20.41
N LEU A 305 0.49 15.26 -19.93
CA LEU A 305 1.65 14.56 -20.48
C LEU A 305 1.57 13.05 -20.21
N GLN A 306 1.13 12.66 -19.00
CA GLN A 306 0.97 11.25 -18.64
C GLN A 306 -0.26 11.04 -17.74
N PRO A 307 -1.44 10.72 -18.32
CA PRO A 307 -2.67 10.53 -17.54
C PRO A 307 -2.62 9.39 -16.51
N LYS A 308 -1.71 8.42 -16.72
CA LYS A 308 -1.42 7.29 -15.82
C LYS A 308 -0.04 7.41 -15.15
N TYR A 309 0.35 8.63 -14.78
CA TYR A 309 1.58 8.89 -14.02
C TYR A 309 1.55 8.14 -12.66
N PRO A 310 2.68 7.61 -12.15
CA PRO A 310 2.77 6.91 -10.86
C PRO A 310 2.37 7.71 -9.60
N LEU A 311 1.94 8.98 -9.75
CA LEU A 311 1.34 9.80 -8.68
C LEU A 311 0.07 10.50 -9.19
N SER A 312 -0.65 9.90 -10.15
CA SER A 312 -1.79 10.56 -10.79
C SER A 312 -2.95 10.80 -9.81
N ALA A 313 -3.14 9.95 -8.80
CA ALA A 313 -4.14 10.17 -7.74
C ALA A 313 -3.76 11.37 -6.86
N GLU A 314 -2.51 11.40 -6.38
CA GLU A 314 -1.96 12.55 -5.63
C GLU A 314 -2.00 13.85 -6.44
N THR A 315 -1.62 13.79 -7.71
CA THR A 315 -1.64 14.96 -8.61
C THR A 315 -3.05 15.50 -8.77
N ARG A 316 -4.07 14.63 -8.91
CA ARG A 316 -5.49 15.06 -8.97
C ARG A 316 -5.96 15.68 -7.65
N ALA A 317 -5.60 15.09 -6.51
CA ALA A 317 -5.93 15.63 -5.20
C ALA A 317 -5.30 17.03 -4.98
N ARG A 318 -4.02 17.19 -5.31
CA ARG A 318 -3.32 18.49 -5.23
C ARG A 318 -3.87 19.51 -6.23
N GLN A 319 -4.27 19.07 -7.43
CA GLN A 319 -4.95 19.91 -8.41
C GLN A 319 -6.30 20.42 -7.87
N ALA A 320 -7.11 19.55 -7.29
CA ALA A 320 -8.38 19.90 -6.67
C ALA A 320 -8.19 20.84 -5.47
N LEU A 321 -7.14 20.64 -4.66
CA LEU A 321 -6.78 21.54 -3.56
C LEU A 321 -6.41 22.94 -4.07
N CYS A 322 -5.66 23.03 -5.17
CA CYS A 322 -5.37 24.34 -5.78
C CYS A 322 -6.65 25.04 -6.22
N ARG A 323 -7.58 24.31 -6.86
CA ARG A 323 -8.88 24.86 -7.29
C ARG A 323 -9.72 25.32 -6.09
N ALA A 324 -9.78 24.51 -5.03
CA ALA A 324 -10.47 24.86 -3.80
C ALA A 324 -9.94 26.16 -3.18
N ARG A 325 -8.61 26.31 -3.09
CA ARG A 325 -7.98 27.53 -2.57
C ARG A 325 -8.22 28.76 -3.43
N ILE A 326 -8.19 28.60 -4.76
CA ILE A 326 -8.51 29.68 -5.70
C ILE A 326 -9.98 30.11 -5.54
N ASP A 327 -10.90 29.15 -5.48
CA ASP A 327 -12.33 29.42 -5.32
C ASP A 327 -12.63 30.09 -3.98
N LEU A 328 -12.01 29.63 -2.89
CA LEU A 328 -12.15 30.24 -1.57
C LEU A 328 -11.61 31.68 -1.56
N ALA A 329 -10.44 31.92 -2.16
CA ALA A 329 -9.87 33.27 -2.29
C ALA A 329 -10.77 34.22 -3.13
N ASN A 330 -11.55 33.66 -4.05
CA ASN A 330 -12.55 34.39 -4.84
C ASN A 330 -13.92 34.48 -4.14
N GLY A 331 -14.04 34.07 -2.87
CA GLY A 331 -15.28 34.13 -2.10
C GLY A 331 -16.34 33.11 -2.52
N LYS A 332 -15.96 32.04 -3.24
CA LYS A 332 -16.88 30.95 -3.56
C LYS A 332 -16.98 29.98 -2.40
N ALA A 333 -18.16 29.36 -2.27
CA ALA A 333 -18.42 28.27 -1.34
C ALA A 333 -18.79 27.00 -2.13
N ALA A 334 -18.59 25.84 -1.52
CA ALA A 334 -19.03 24.58 -2.10
C ALA A 334 -20.55 24.53 -2.23
N ALA A 335 -21.04 23.81 -3.23
CA ALA A 335 -22.46 23.61 -3.45
C ALA A 335 -23.09 22.87 -2.25
N ILE A 336 -24.25 23.36 -1.84
CA ILE A 336 -25.10 22.76 -0.82
C ILE A 336 -26.19 21.96 -1.53
N GLU A 337 -26.31 20.68 -1.21
CA GLU A 337 -27.35 19.81 -1.73
C GLU A 337 -28.68 20.10 -1.01
N PRO A 338 -29.70 20.62 -1.71
CA PRO A 338 -31.00 20.82 -1.09
C PRO A 338 -31.66 19.48 -0.81
N LEU A 339 -32.34 19.37 0.33
CA LEU A 339 -33.13 18.19 0.65
C LEU A 339 -34.23 18.01 -0.41
N SER A 340 -34.19 16.86 -1.11
CA SER A 340 -35.22 16.53 -2.10
C SER A 340 -36.60 16.45 -1.44
N PRO A 341 -37.67 16.98 -2.06
CA PRO A 341 -39.04 16.80 -1.56
C PRO A 341 -39.44 15.33 -1.41
N GLN A 342 -38.80 14.43 -2.15
CA GLN A 342 -39.03 12.98 -2.12
C GLN A 342 -38.23 12.27 -1.00
N HIS A 343 -37.21 12.92 -0.43
CA HIS A 343 -36.33 12.35 0.58
C HIS A 343 -36.62 12.96 1.96
N LYS A 344 -37.68 12.46 2.61
CA LYS A 344 -38.10 12.86 3.97
C LYS A 344 -38.24 11.70 4.94
N GLN A 345 -37.62 10.56 4.61
CA GLN A 345 -37.66 9.37 5.44
C GLN A 345 -37.11 9.71 6.82
N PRO A 346 -37.79 9.31 7.90
CA PRO A 346 -37.35 9.61 9.24
C PRO A 346 -36.12 8.77 9.61
N VAL A 347 -35.26 9.30 10.49
CA VAL A 347 -33.95 8.72 10.83
C VAL A 347 -33.82 8.49 12.34
N SER A 348 -33.47 7.27 12.75
CA SER A 348 -33.07 6.96 14.12
C SER A 348 -31.55 6.94 14.21
N VAL A 349 -30.95 7.87 14.97
CA VAL A 349 -29.52 7.89 15.24
C VAL A 349 -29.22 7.02 16.46
N LEU A 350 -28.30 6.07 16.34
CA LEU A 350 -27.96 5.09 17.38
C LEU A 350 -26.54 5.36 17.86
N ILE A 351 -26.39 5.68 19.14
CA ILE A 351 -25.11 6.06 19.75
C ILE A 351 -24.88 5.24 21.02
N CYS A 352 -23.67 4.70 21.15
CA CYS A 352 -23.18 4.13 22.41
C CYS A 352 -22.13 5.07 22.98
N SER A 353 -22.38 5.65 24.16
CA SER A 353 -21.44 6.60 24.77
C SER A 353 -21.60 6.65 26.29
N GLN A 354 -20.46 6.61 26.98
CA GLN A 354 -20.38 6.83 28.43
C GLN A 354 -19.96 8.27 28.79
N ASP A 355 -19.46 9.03 27.81
CA ASP A 355 -18.96 10.39 28.01
C ASP A 355 -20.11 11.39 27.85
N ALA A 356 -20.51 12.02 28.96
CA ALA A 356 -21.63 12.95 28.98
C ALA A 356 -21.39 14.21 28.13
N GLU A 357 -20.13 14.66 28.01
CA GLU A 357 -19.80 15.86 27.27
C GLU A 357 -19.81 15.59 25.76
N ARG A 358 -19.12 14.53 25.32
CA ARG A 358 -19.13 14.10 23.90
C ARG A 358 -20.54 13.81 23.42
N LEU A 359 -21.33 13.14 24.26
CA LEU A 359 -22.71 12.85 23.92
C LEU A 359 -23.55 14.12 23.74
N ALA A 360 -23.42 15.11 24.64
CA ALA A 360 -24.15 16.37 24.51
C ALA A 360 -23.79 17.11 23.20
N GLN A 361 -22.50 17.11 22.83
CA GLN A 361 -22.02 17.70 21.58
C GLN A 361 -22.58 16.94 20.37
N THR A 362 -22.56 15.62 20.42
CA THR A 362 -23.06 14.73 19.35
C THR A 362 -24.57 14.86 19.17
N GLU A 363 -25.35 14.90 20.25
CA GLU A 363 -26.80 15.12 20.22
C GLU A 363 -27.13 16.47 19.56
N ALA A 364 -26.47 17.55 19.99
CA ALA A 364 -26.67 18.88 19.41
C ALA A 364 -26.32 18.92 17.92
N MET A 365 -25.25 18.23 17.51
CA MET A 365 -24.85 18.11 16.11
C MET A 365 -25.95 17.43 15.28
N TYR A 366 -26.44 16.26 15.70
CA TYR A 366 -27.46 15.52 14.92
C TYR A 366 -28.80 16.24 14.89
N HIS A 367 -29.22 16.86 16.01
CA HIS A 367 -30.42 17.69 16.00
C HIS A 367 -30.34 18.84 14.98
N ARG A 368 -29.17 19.47 14.86
CA ARG A 368 -28.93 20.51 13.85
C ARG A 368 -28.93 19.95 12.42
N LEU A 369 -28.16 18.88 12.18
CA LEU A 369 -27.95 18.32 10.84
C LEU A 369 -29.20 17.62 10.26
N LEU A 370 -30.06 17.11 11.13
CA LEU A 370 -31.30 16.42 10.77
C LEU A 370 -32.54 17.28 11.00
N ALA A 371 -32.41 18.57 11.31
CA ALA A 371 -33.55 19.45 11.64
C ALA A 371 -34.69 19.48 10.60
N GLN A 372 -34.37 19.19 9.33
CA GLN A 372 -35.33 19.19 8.22
C GLN A 372 -36.03 17.84 7.98
N VAL A 373 -35.65 16.80 8.72
CA VAL A 373 -36.25 15.45 8.65
C VAL A 373 -36.70 15.01 10.04
N PRO A 374 -37.80 14.24 10.19
CA PRO A 374 -38.15 13.70 11.48
C PRO A 374 -37.02 12.76 11.94
N HIS A 375 -36.53 12.97 13.16
CA HIS A 375 -35.43 12.18 13.68
C HIS A 375 -35.59 11.94 15.18
N GLU A 376 -34.91 10.89 15.64
CA GLU A 376 -34.71 10.60 17.05
C GLU A 376 -33.26 10.19 17.29
N ILE A 377 -32.83 10.28 18.55
CA ILE A 377 -31.52 9.81 18.98
C ILE A 377 -31.75 8.78 20.08
N VAL A 378 -31.27 7.56 19.85
CA VAL A 378 -31.33 6.44 20.79
C VAL A 378 -29.94 6.24 21.37
N ILE A 379 -29.84 6.36 22.69
CA ILE A 379 -28.56 6.42 23.39
C ILE A 379 -28.46 5.24 24.34
N ILE A 380 -27.36 4.51 24.24
CA ILE A 380 -27.01 3.42 25.15
C ILE A 380 -25.77 3.83 25.96
N ARG A 381 -25.98 4.10 27.25
CA ARG A 381 -24.93 4.61 28.15
C ARG A 381 -24.16 3.51 28.88
N ASP A 382 -24.75 2.34 29.00
CA ASP A 382 -24.25 1.20 29.78
C ASP A 382 -24.00 -0.02 28.88
N ALA A 383 -23.61 0.22 27.62
CA ALA A 383 -23.29 -0.85 26.68
C ALA A 383 -22.15 -1.72 27.20
N ARG A 384 -22.33 -3.04 27.17
CA ARG A 384 -21.27 -4.00 27.56
C ARG A 384 -20.22 -4.15 26.46
N SER A 385 -20.67 -4.02 25.22
CA SER A 385 -19.88 -4.03 24.00
C SER A 385 -20.55 -3.13 22.96
N LEU A 386 -19.83 -2.73 21.92
CA LEU A 386 -20.41 -1.92 20.85
C LEU A 386 -21.50 -2.71 20.09
N ALA A 387 -21.28 -4.01 19.85
CA ALA A 387 -22.25 -4.91 19.24
C ALA A 387 -23.56 -5.00 20.04
N GLU A 388 -23.45 -5.25 21.35
CA GLU A 388 -24.60 -5.34 22.25
C GLU A 388 -25.35 -4.01 22.35
N GLY A 389 -24.60 -2.91 22.48
CA GLY A 389 -25.15 -1.57 22.51
C GLY A 389 -25.96 -1.26 21.26
N TYR A 390 -25.43 -1.54 20.07
CA TYR A 390 -26.16 -1.35 18.82
C TYR A 390 -27.37 -2.27 18.68
N ASN A 391 -27.29 -3.54 19.09
CA ASN A 391 -28.45 -4.43 19.10
C ASN A 391 -29.58 -3.87 19.99
N ARG A 392 -29.25 -3.39 21.19
CA ARG A 392 -30.22 -2.80 22.12
C ARG A 392 -30.81 -1.48 21.59
N ALA A 393 -29.97 -0.64 20.97
CA ALA A 393 -30.43 0.59 20.32
C ALA A 393 -31.37 0.31 19.13
N LEU A 394 -31.04 -0.68 18.30
CA LEU A 394 -31.88 -1.11 17.17
C LEU A 394 -33.27 -1.59 17.62
N GLY A 395 -33.36 -2.26 18.77
CA GLY A 395 -34.63 -2.67 19.38
C GLY A 395 -35.51 -1.49 19.80
N GLN A 396 -34.91 -0.35 20.17
CA GLN A 396 -35.62 0.86 20.59
C GLN A 396 -35.92 1.83 19.44
N ALA A 397 -35.16 1.76 18.34
CA ALA A 397 -35.35 2.59 17.16
C ALA A 397 -36.75 2.42 16.56
N ARG A 398 -37.37 3.53 16.16
CA ARG A 398 -38.74 3.61 15.62
C ARG A 398 -38.78 3.93 14.13
N HIS A 399 -37.70 4.44 13.55
CA HIS A 399 -37.68 4.88 12.16
C HIS A 399 -37.04 3.85 11.23
N ASP A 400 -37.36 3.96 9.94
CA ASP A 400 -36.93 3.01 8.92
C ASP A 400 -35.44 3.14 8.59
N ILE A 401 -34.88 4.34 8.61
CA ILE A 401 -33.43 4.52 8.43
C ILE A 401 -32.79 4.57 9.81
N VAL A 402 -31.80 3.72 10.04
CA VAL A 402 -30.96 3.74 11.24
C VAL A 402 -29.56 4.22 10.88
N LEU A 403 -29.05 5.19 11.64
CA LEU A 403 -27.71 5.73 11.52
C LEU A 403 -26.91 5.30 12.75
N LEU A 404 -25.97 4.37 12.58
CA LEU A 404 -25.02 3.98 13.61
C LEU A 404 -23.84 4.94 13.55
N ALA A 405 -23.58 5.62 14.66
CA ALA A 405 -22.54 6.63 14.73
C ALA A 405 -21.70 6.44 16.00
N HIS A 406 -20.41 6.73 15.88
CA HIS A 406 -19.56 6.94 17.05
C HIS A 406 -19.83 8.33 17.65
N ASP A 407 -19.50 8.49 18.94
CA ASP A 407 -19.65 9.74 19.69
C ASP A 407 -18.44 10.68 19.56
N ASP A 408 -17.41 10.26 18.84
CA ASP A 408 -16.21 11.02 18.48
C ASP A 408 -16.14 11.37 16.98
N ALA A 409 -17.31 11.31 16.31
CA ALA A 409 -17.49 11.68 14.92
C ALA A 409 -18.09 13.09 14.79
N SER A 410 -17.36 13.99 14.13
CA SER A 410 -17.83 15.33 13.78
C SER A 410 -18.15 15.44 12.30
N ILE A 411 -19.41 15.74 11.94
CA ILE A 411 -19.85 15.87 10.54
C ILE A 411 -19.76 17.33 10.09
N LEU A 412 -19.00 17.57 9.03
CA LEU A 412 -18.76 18.91 8.47
C LEU A 412 -19.67 19.24 7.27
N SER A 413 -20.47 18.30 6.77
CA SER A 413 -21.43 18.55 5.68
C SER A 413 -22.72 19.16 6.24
N PRO A 414 -23.00 20.46 6.04
CA PRO A 414 -24.20 21.11 6.60
C PRO A 414 -25.52 20.60 5.99
N ASP A 415 -25.44 19.98 4.82
CA ASP A 415 -26.49 19.30 4.05
C ASP A 415 -26.50 17.78 4.28
N PHE A 416 -25.98 17.31 5.42
CA PHE A 416 -25.86 15.90 5.77
C PHE A 416 -27.14 15.09 5.50
N ALA A 417 -28.31 15.59 5.93
CA ALA A 417 -29.58 14.89 5.71
C ALA A 417 -29.86 14.61 4.22
N ALA A 418 -29.57 15.56 3.32
CA ALA A 418 -29.81 15.39 1.90
C ALA A 418 -28.89 14.30 1.31
N ARG A 419 -27.59 14.37 1.63
CA ARG A 419 -26.58 13.40 1.15
C ARG A 419 -26.82 12.00 1.69
N LEU A 420 -27.15 11.88 2.98
CA LEU A 420 -27.50 10.62 3.64
C LEU A 420 -28.71 9.96 2.96
N LEU A 421 -29.80 10.71 2.78
CA LEU A 421 -31.02 10.15 2.20
C LEU A 421 -30.89 9.84 0.70
N ARG A 422 -30.03 10.58 -0.03
CA ARG A 422 -29.64 10.23 -1.40
C ARG A 422 -28.90 8.89 -1.44
N GLY A 423 -27.92 8.69 -0.56
CA GLY A 423 -27.22 7.41 -0.43
C GLY A 423 -28.18 6.26 -0.11
N MET A 424 -29.04 6.46 0.89
CA MET A 424 -30.03 5.47 1.32
C MET A 424 -31.14 5.18 0.30
N SER A 425 -31.39 6.07 -0.67
CA SER A 425 -32.35 5.80 -1.75
C SER A 425 -31.76 4.98 -2.90
N ARG A 426 -30.42 4.79 -2.90
CA ARG A 426 -29.68 4.12 -3.98
C ARG A 426 -28.97 2.85 -3.52
N HIS A 427 -28.70 2.73 -2.21
CA HIS A 427 -27.91 1.65 -1.62
C HIS A 427 -28.58 1.11 -0.35
N ASP A 428 -28.25 -0.12 0.02
CA ASP A 428 -28.82 -0.80 1.18
C ASP A 428 -28.06 -0.47 2.47
N LEU A 429 -26.75 -0.25 2.37
CA LEU A 429 -25.85 0.11 3.46
C LEU A 429 -24.86 1.17 2.96
N VAL A 430 -24.80 2.31 3.62
CA VAL A 430 -23.84 3.38 3.29
C VAL A 430 -22.92 3.71 4.45
N GLY A 431 -21.69 4.09 4.14
CA GLY A 431 -20.72 4.62 5.10
C GLY A 431 -19.88 5.75 4.51
N VAL A 432 -18.79 6.15 5.17
CA VAL A 432 -17.93 7.27 4.72
C VAL A 432 -16.52 6.84 4.29
N ALA A 433 -16.11 5.63 4.68
CA ALA A 433 -14.93 4.96 4.16
C ALA A 433 -15.14 3.43 4.13
N GLY A 434 -14.39 2.74 3.27
CA GLY A 434 -14.47 1.29 3.16
C GLY A 434 -13.60 0.68 2.08
N THR A 435 -13.83 -0.59 1.77
CA THR A 435 -13.01 -1.35 0.82
C THR A 435 -13.80 -2.30 -0.07
N ARG A 436 -13.36 -2.43 -1.33
CA ARG A 436 -13.81 -3.46 -2.28
C ARG A 436 -13.16 -4.82 -2.06
N LYS A 437 -12.06 -4.85 -1.29
CA LYS A 437 -11.29 -6.06 -0.99
C LYS A 437 -10.89 -6.04 0.47
N LEU A 438 -11.35 -7.00 1.24
CA LEU A 438 -10.91 -7.16 2.61
C LEU A 438 -9.67 -8.07 2.66
N ALA A 439 -8.60 -7.59 3.28
CA ALA A 439 -7.31 -8.30 3.38
C ALA A 439 -6.84 -8.48 4.84
N GLY A 440 -7.77 -8.54 5.78
CA GLY A 440 -7.49 -8.79 7.19
C GLY A 440 -8.50 -8.16 8.13
N GLY A 441 -8.09 -7.92 9.37
CA GLY A 441 -8.92 -7.29 10.42
C GLY A 441 -9.12 -5.78 10.28
N ALA A 442 -8.71 -5.15 9.18
CA ALA A 442 -9.10 -3.77 8.91
C ALA A 442 -9.45 -3.59 7.44
N TRP A 443 -10.46 -2.76 7.19
CA TRP A 443 -10.95 -2.47 5.85
C TRP A 443 -9.85 -1.87 4.96
N HIS A 444 -8.94 -1.06 5.50
CA HIS A 444 -7.93 -0.36 4.71
C HIS A 444 -6.72 -1.21 4.30
N PHE A 445 -6.60 -2.45 4.78
CA PHE A 445 -5.41 -3.30 4.57
C PHE A 445 -5.17 -3.72 3.13
N ALA A 446 -6.21 -3.81 2.30
CA ALA A 446 -6.01 -4.15 0.89
C ALA A 446 -5.38 -3.03 0.08
N GLY A 447 -5.40 -1.79 0.61
CA GLY A 447 -4.77 -0.66 -0.04
C GLY A 447 -5.43 -0.20 -1.34
N TYR A 448 -4.82 0.80 -1.99
CA TYR A 448 -5.23 1.26 -3.32
C TYR A 448 -5.04 0.13 -4.34
N PRO A 449 -5.96 -0.06 -5.32
CA PRO A 449 -7.13 0.77 -5.63
C PRO A 449 -8.43 0.30 -4.95
N HIS A 450 -8.35 -0.50 -3.88
CA HIS A 450 -9.53 -1.12 -3.29
C HIS A 450 -10.28 -0.22 -2.32
N LEU A 451 -9.64 0.81 -1.79
CA LEU A 451 -10.21 1.70 -0.78
C LEU A 451 -11.13 2.75 -1.42
N ALA A 452 -12.07 3.26 -0.63
CA ALA A 452 -12.99 4.31 -1.04
C ALA A 452 -13.34 5.24 0.13
N GLY A 453 -13.64 6.50 -0.18
CA GLY A 453 -14.06 7.49 0.79
C GLY A 453 -12.95 8.42 1.27
N GLN A 454 -13.23 9.11 2.38
CA GLN A 454 -12.30 10.04 3.02
C GLN A 454 -12.65 10.25 4.49
N ILE A 455 -11.63 10.40 5.33
CA ILE A 455 -11.77 10.69 6.76
C ILE A 455 -10.78 11.79 7.14
N GLY A 456 -11.27 12.77 7.89
CA GLY A 456 -10.47 13.87 8.44
C GLY A 456 -10.09 13.64 9.89
N MET A 457 -9.00 14.25 10.31
CA MET A 457 -8.62 14.39 11.71
C MET A 457 -8.35 15.86 12.00
N PRO A 458 -8.63 16.36 13.22
CA PRO A 458 -8.26 17.72 13.59
C PRO A 458 -6.74 17.92 13.47
N ALA A 459 -6.33 19.03 12.88
CA ALA A 459 -4.95 19.50 12.95
C ALA A 459 -4.80 20.46 14.15
N GLY A 460 -3.62 20.48 14.77
CA GLY A 460 -3.35 21.29 15.96
C GLY A 460 -3.46 22.81 15.75
N ASP A 461 -3.64 23.27 14.51
CA ASP A 461 -3.81 24.66 14.09
C ASP A 461 -5.27 25.05 13.81
N GLY A 462 -6.24 24.17 14.12
CA GLY A 462 -7.66 24.36 13.81
C GLY A 462 -8.06 23.95 12.39
N GLY A 463 -7.10 23.44 11.60
CA GLY A 463 -7.35 22.80 10.31
C GLY A 463 -7.66 21.31 10.43
N TYR A 464 -7.46 20.59 9.34
CA TYR A 464 -7.67 19.14 9.24
C TYR A 464 -6.55 18.47 8.45
N VAL A 465 -6.18 17.25 8.85
CA VAL A 465 -5.44 16.32 7.99
C VAL A 465 -6.43 15.30 7.45
N VAL A 466 -6.66 15.30 6.15
CA VAL A 466 -7.70 14.45 5.53
C VAL A 466 -7.06 13.34 4.74
N THR A 467 -7.33 12.09 5.07
CA THR A 467 -6.88 10.96 4.25
C THR A 467 -7.90 10.71 3.14
N LEU A 468 -7.45 10.86 1.90
CA LEU A 468 -8.22 10.55 0.70
C LEU A 468 -7.91 9.12 0.25
N TYR A 469 -8.91 8.25 0.25
CA TYR A 469 -8.76 6.85 -0.17
C TYR A 469 -9.05 6.68 -1.68
N ASP A 470 -10.27 6.98 -2.10
CA ASP A 470 -10.69 7.18 -3.49
C ASP A 470 -11.98 8.02 -3.47
N VAL A 471 -11.91 9.22 -4.02
CA VAL A 471 -12.99 10.22 -4.05
C VAL A 471 -13.20 10.68 -5.49
N THR A 472 -13.43 9.73 -6.40
CA THR A 472 -13.66 10.05 -7.83
C THR A 472 -15.14 10.13 -8.20
N GLU A 473 -16.00 9.51 -7.39
CA GLU A 473 -17.45 9.45 -7.56
C GLU A 473 -18.14 9.91 -6.26
N ARG A 474 -19.37 10.43 -6.35
CA ARG A 474 -20.15 10.86 -5.16
C ARG A 474 -20.43 9.67 -4.24
N GLU A 475 -20.74 8.53 -4.85
CA GLU A 475 -21.02 7.28 -4.18
C GLU A 475 -20.14 6.19 -4.80
N THR A 476 -19.39 5.47 -3.97
CA THR A 476 -18.58 4.33 -4.43
C THR A 476 -19.21 3.03 -3.95
N LYS A 477 -19.75 2.26 -4.90
CA LYS A 477 -20.48 1.01 -4.64
C LYS A 477 -19.61 -0.25 -4.70
N GLY A 478 -20.21 -1.38 -4.33
CA GLY A 478 -19.60 -2.71 -4.43
C GLY A 478 -18.54 -2.95 -3.36
N LEU A 479 -18.73 -2.36 -2.18
CA LEU A 479 -17.81 -2.53 -1.06
C LEU A 479 -18.08 -3.85 -0.33
N GLN A 480 -17.01 -4.50 0.10
CA GLN A 480 -17.05 -5.70 0.95
C GLN A 480 -17.21 -5.33 2.43
N ALA A 481 -16.62 -4.21 2.85
CA ALA A 481 -16.68 -3.76 4.23
C ALA A 481 -16.58 -2.23 4.30
N LEU A 482 -17.13 -1.66 5.35
CA LEU A 482 -17.16 -0.23 5.66
C LEU A 482 -16.53 0.02 7.03
N ASP A 483 -16.04 1.24 7.22
CA ASP A 483 -15.61 1.74 8.53
C ASP A 483 -16.82 2.02 9.43
N GLY A 484 -16.73 1.62 10.71
CA GLY A 484 -17.82 1.76 11.69
C GLY A 484 -18.11 3.17 12.18
N LEU A 485 -17.24 4.15 11.89
CA LEU A 485 -17.38 5.54 12.33
C LEU A 485 -18.77 6.12 12.05
N LEU A 486 -19.30 5.80 10.86
CA LEU A 486 -20.63 6.21 10.44
C LEU A 486 -21.19 5.20 9.43
N LEU A 487 -22.27 4.51 9.81
CA LEU A 487 -22.99 3.56 8.96
C LEU A 487 -24.48 3.87 8.95
N ALA A 488 -25.13 3.78 7.79
CA ALA A 488 -26.58 3.88 7.70
C ALA A 488 -27.19 2.77 6.87
N THR A 489 -28.31 2.21 7.33
CA THR A 489 -29.04 1.15 6.63
C THR A 489 -30.53 1.17 6.99
N ARG A 490 -31.31 0.29 6.38
CA ARG A 490 -32.70 0.04 6.79
C ARG A 490 -32.74 -0.68 8.12
N ARG A 491 -33.64 -0.25 9.02
CA ARG A 491 -33.85 -0.86 10.33
C ARG A 491 -34.18 -2.35 10.22
N GLU A 492 -35.01 -2.72 9.26
CA GLU A 492 -35.34 -4.12 8.98
C GLU A 492 -34.08 -4.93 8.63
N THR A 493 -33.22 -4.38 7.77
CA THR A 493 -31.94 -4.99 7.40
C THR A 493 -31.02 -5.14 8.60
N ALA A 494 -30.88 -4.09 9.41
CA ALA A 494 -30.05 -4.13 10.62
C ALA A 494 -30.55 -5.14 11.66
N LEU A 495 -31.86 -5.24 11.88
CA LEU A 495 -32.47 -6.23 12.77
C LEU A 495 -32.29 -7.67 12.27
N ARG A 496 -32.41 -7.86 10.94
CA ARG A 496 -32.23 -9.19 10.32
C ARG A 496 -30.79 -9.66 10.38
N LEU A 497 -29.82 -8.76 10.15
CA LEU A 497 -28.40 -9.07 10.22
C LEU A 497 -27.94 -9.21 11.67
N ALA A 498 -28.38 -8.31 12.54
CA ALA A 498 -27.90 -8.10 13.92
C ALA A 498 -26.37 -7.93 14.03
N PHE A 499 -25.91 -7.36 15.14
CA PHE A 499 -24.50 -7.39 15.52
C PHE A 499 -24.21 -8.70 16.27
N ASP A 500 -23.09 -9.34 15.95
CA ASP A 500 -22.68 -10.60 16.59
C ASP A 500 -21.99 -10.31 17.92
N GLU A 501 -22.79 -10.04 18.94
CA GLU A 501 -22.32 -9.77 20.30
C GLU A 501 -21.67 -10.99 20.99
N ALA A 502 -21.86 -12.21 20.46
CA ALA A 502 -21.22 -13.41 20.99
C ALA A 502 -19.74 -13.49 20.57
N THR A 503 -19.41 -13.09 19.34
CA THR A 503 -18.03 -13.04 18.86
C THR A 503 -17.33 -11.73 19.24
N PHE A 504 -18.05 -10.61 19.13
CA PHE A 504 -17.53 -9.25 19.34
C PHE A 504 -18.12 -8.64 20.61
N ASP A 505 -17.62 -9.10 21.76
CA ASP A 505 -17.99 -8.66 23.11
C ASP A 505 -17.19 -7.44 23.62
N GLY A 506 -16.54 -6.70 22.71
CA GLY A 506 -15.82 -5.46 23.02
C GLY A 506 -16.20 -4.28 22.11
N TRP A 507 -15.25 -3.38 21.88
CA TRP A 507 -15.50 -2.09 21.20
C TRP A 507 -15.03 -2.03 19.75
N GLN A 508 -14.61 -3.16 19.19
CA GLN A 508 -13.88 -3.18 17.92
C GLN A 508 -14.42 -4.29 17.02
N LEU A 509 -14.31 -4.07 15.70
CA LEU A 509 -14.54 -5.05 14.63
C LEU A 509 -15.99 -5.51 14.43
N CYS A 510 -16.94 -5.16 15.30
CA CYS A 510 -18.34 -5.59 15.15
C CYS A 510 -19.02 -4.95 13.93
N ASP A 511 -18.63 -3.72 13.61
CA ASP A 511 -18.98 -2.90 12.46
C ASP A 511 -18.37 -3.43 11.15
N LEU A 512 -17.08 -3.82 11.20
CA LEU A 512 -16.43 -4.50 10.07
C LEU A 512 -17.11 -5.85 9.77
N ASP A 513 -17.45 -6.63 10.80
CA ASP A 513 -18.21 -7.87 10.66
C ASP A 513 -19.63 -7.64 10.14
N PHE A 514 -20.33 -6.62 10.64
CA PHE A 514 -21.67 -6.27 10.20
C PHE A 514 -21.69 -5.92 8.71
N SER A 515 -20.79 -5.04 8.26
CA SER A 515 -20.72 -4.63 6.86
C SER A 515 -20.25 -5.77 5.94
N LEU A 516 -19.33 -6.62 6.39
CA LEU A 516 -18.95 -7.83 5.65
C LEU A 516 -20.12 -8.80 5.48
N ARG A 517 -20.86 -9.08 6.55
CA ARG A 517 -22.06 -9.94 6.47
C ARG A 517 -23.16 -9.33 5.62
N ALA A 518 -23.30 -7.99 5.64
CA ALA A 518 -24.24 -7.28 4.77
C ALA A 518 -23.91 -7.52 3.29
N SER A 519 -22.65 -7.28 2.89
CA SER A 519 -22.17 -7.53 1.53
C SER A 519 -22.33 -9.00 1.13
N GLN A 520 -22.01 -9.94 2.03
CA GLN A 520 -22.20 -11.38 1.81
C GLN A 520 -23.67 -11.80 1.67
N ALA A 521 -24.60 -11.05 2.27
CA ALA A 521 -26.03 -11.24 2.10
C ALA A 521 -26.56 -10.62 0.79
N GLY A 522 -25.69 -10.09 -0.07
CA GLY A 522 -26.04 -9.51 -1.37
C GLY A 522 -26.52 -8.06 -1.30
N LEU A 523 -26.32 -7.36 -0.16
CA LEU A 523 -26.71 -5.97 -0.01
C LEU A 523 -25.73 -5.04 -0.73
N ASP A 524 -26.26 -4.01 -1.39
CA ASP A 524 -25.42 -3.00 -2.04
C ASP A 524 -24.81 -2.06 -0.99
N CYS A 525 -23.52 -2.25 -0.75
CA CYS A 525 -22.72 -1.49 0.20
C CYS A 525 -21.90 -0.42 -0.51
N ALA A 526 -22.02 0.83 -0.08
CA ALA A 526 -21.36 1.97 -0.72
C ALA A 526 -20.79 3.00 0.29
N THR A 527 -19.82 3.79 -0.14
CA THR A 527 -19.45 5.02 0.59
C THR A 527 -20.13 6.24 -0.03
N CYS A 528 -20.61 7.16 0.81
CA CYS A 528 -21.00 8.51 0.41
C CYS A 528 -19.78 9.42 0.58
N ASN A 529 -18.98 9.54 -0.48
CA ASN A 529 -17.67 10.19 -0.43
C ASN A 529 -17.75 11.71 -0.20
N ASP A 530 -18.95 12.28 -0.27
CA ASP A 530 -19.23 13.70 -0.15
C ASP A 530 -19.85 14.09 1.22
N ILE A 531 -19.95 13.12 2.14
CA ILE A 531 -20.20 13.33 3.57
C ILE A 531 -18.85 13.43 4.28
N LEU A 532 -18.53 14.62 4.79
CA LEU A 532 -17.25 14.91 5.41
C LEU A 532 -17.31 14.63 6.91
N VAL A 533 -16.49 13.69 7.37
CA VAL A 533 -16.45 13.27 8.78
C VAL A 533 -15.05 13.41 9.34
N VAL A 534 -14.95 14.10 10.46
CA VAL A 534 -13.76 14.20 11.30
C VAL A 534 -13.87 13.16 12.40
N HIS A 535 -12.79 12.42 12.63
CA HIS A 535 -12.67 11.49 13.73
C HIS A 535 -11.60 12.01 14.71
N ASP A 536 -11.95 12.07 16.00
CA ASP A 536 -11.05 12.63 17.02
C ASP A 536 -9.90 11.67 17.41
N SER A 537 -9.96 10.40 16.98
CA SER A 537 -8.92 9.42 17.27
C SER A 537 -8.28 8.85 15.99
N GLN A 538 -7.10 8.22 16.11
CA GLN A 538 -6.46 7.52 14.97
C GLN A 538 -6.81 6.02 14.94
N GLY A 539 -7.65 5.55 15.87
CA GLY A 539 -7.75 4.14 16.22
C GLY A 539 -6.51 3.63 16.97
N SER A 540 -6.66 2.54 17.73
CA SER A 540 -5.56 1.85 18.42
C SER A 540 -5.44 0.42 17.88
N TYR A 541 -4.26 0.04 17.39
CA TYR A 541 -3.95 -1.31 16.91
C TYR A 541 -3.13 -2.09 17.95
N ASP A 542 -3.57 -2.02 19.20
CA ASP A 542 -2.96 -2.66 20.34
C ASP A 542 -3.28 -4.18 20.40
N GLU A 543 -2.87 -4.83 21.49
CA GLU A 543 -3.13 -6.25 21.72
C GLU A 543 -4.62 -6.58 21.80
N HIS A 544 -5.44 -5.68 22.33
CA HIS A 544 -6.90 -5.84 22.38
C HIS A 544 -7.46 -5.90 20.96
N TRP A 545 -7.00 -5.00 20.09
CA TRP A 545 -7.36 -5.02 18.67
C TRP A 545 -6.92 -6.29 17.96
N ARG A 546 -5.69 -6.75 18.17
CA ARG A 546 -5.22 -7.99 17.57
C ARG A 546 -6.07 -9.19 17.97
N ASN A 547 -6.54 -9.23 19.22
CA ASN A 547 -7.43 -10.30 19.69
C ASN A 547 -8.78 -10.29 18.94
N TYR A 548 -9.41 -9.14 18.72
CA TYR A 548 -10.66 -9.08 17.93
C TYR A 548 -10.44 -9.29 16.44
N ALA A 549 -9.32 -8.81 15.89
CA ALA A 549 -8.92 -9.11 14.51
C ALA A 549 -8.75 -10.62 14.30
N GLN A 550 -8.15 -11.34 15.26
CA GLN A 550 -8.05 -12.79 15.19
C GLN A 550 -9.42 -13.47 15.25
N ARG A 551 -10.32 -13.06 16.16
CA ARG A 551 -11.70 -13.58 16.22
C ARG A 551 -12.46 -13.36 14.91
N PHE A 552 -12.30 -12.17 14.33
CA PHE A 552 -12.87 -11.83 13.03
C PHE A 552 -12.36 -12.78 11.92
N LEU A 553 -11.05 -12.99 11.86
CA LEU A 553 -10.45 -13.90 10.89
C LEU A 553 -10.88 -15.34 11.10
N ASP A 554 -11.02 -15.80 12.34
CA ASP A 554 -11.49 -17.15 12.65
C ASP A 554 -12.94 -17.35 12.20
N LYS A 555 -13.81 -16.36 12.47
CA LYS A 555 -15.20 -16.36 12.01
C LYS A 555 -15.31 -16.41 10.48
N HIS A 556 -14.45 -15.68 9.78
CA HIS A 556 -14.48 -15.53 8.31
C HIS A 556 -13.40 -16.35 7.57
N ARG A 557 -12.74 -17.30 8.23
CA ARG A 557 -11.56 -18.04 7.72
C ARG A 557 -11.79 -18.76 6.39
N SER A 558 -13.00 -19.24 6.15
CA SER A 558 -13.37 -19.91 4.89
C SER A 558 -13.46 -18.96 3.69
N ARG A 559 -13.43 -17.64 3.93
CA ARG A 559 -13.73 -16.59 2.94
C ARG A 559 -12.63 -15.55 2.84
N LEU A 560 -11.86 -15.33 3.90
CA LEU A 560 -10.68 -14.46 3.91
C LEU A 560 -9.41 -15.31 3.80
N GLY A 561 -8.47 -14.88 2.97
CA GLY A 561 -7.12 -15.46 2.93
C GLY A 561 -6.36 -15.25 4.25
N PRO A 562 -5.15 -15.82 4.40
CA PRO A 562 -4.34 -15.59 5.59
C PRO A 562 -4.10 -14.09 5.82
N MET A 563 -4.00 -13.69 7.10
CA MET A 563 -3.77 -12.31 7.53
C MET A 563 -2.55 -11.73 6.78
N GLN A 564 -2.72 -10.61 6.07
CA GLN A 564 -1.58 -9.82 5.61
C GLN A 564 -1.02 -9.06 6.81
N ILE A 565 0.23 -9.36 7.17
CA ILE A 565 0.93 -8.75 8.32
C ILE A 565 1.76 -7.53 7.88
N GLU A 566 1.93 -7.35 6.56
CA GLU A 566 2.59 -6.20 5.97
C GLU A 566 1.57 -5.35 5.21
N PHE A 567 1.50 -4.06 5.57
CA PHE A 567 0.68 -3.07 4.89
C PHE A 567 1.53 -2.35 3.86
N PRO A 568 1.35 -2.62 2.55
CA PRO A 568 1.84 -1.68 1.57
C PRO A 568 1.06 -0.38 1.79
N LYS A 569 1.71 0.68 2.30
CA LYS A 569 1.12 2.02 2.26
C LYS A 569 0.90 2.34 0.79
N PRO A 570 -0.34 2.40 0.30
CA PRO A 570 -0.62 2.79 -1.07
C PRO A 570 -0.46 4.31 -1.17
N GLU A 571 -0.64 4.88 -2.36
CA GLU A 571 -0.75 6.32 -2.67
C GLU A 571 -1.91 7.02 -1.93
N LEU A 572 -1.95 6.94 -0.59
CA LEU A 572 -2.87 7.69 0.24
C LEU A 572 -2.40 9.13 0.29
N VAL A 573 -3.28 10.04 -0.09
CA VAL A 573 -3.00 11.45 -0.07
C VAL A 573 -3.62 12.02 1.19
N SER A 574 -2.78 12.62 2.04
CA SER A 574 -3.24 13.25 3.28
C SER A 574 -3.03 14.77 3.25
N PRO A 575 -3.77 15.54 2.41
CA PRO A 575 -3.62 16.98 2.39
C PRO A 575 -3.99 17.60 3.75
N GLN A 576 -3.23 18.64 4.12
CA GLN A 576 -3.60 19.53 5.21
C GLN A 576 -4.53 20.63 4.68
N LEU A 577 -5.69 20.75 5.33
CA LEU A 577 -6.75 21.68 5.00
C LEU A 577 -6.92 22.70 6.13
N ARG A 578 -7.19 23.95 5.77
CA ARG A 578 -7.24 25.11 6.67
C ARG A 578 -8.62 25.33 7.27
N SER A 579 -9.66 24.80 6.65
CA SER A 579 -11.04 24.98 7.08
C SER A 579 -11.97 23.92 6.50
N ALA A 580 -13.17 23.81 7.07
CA ALA A 580 -14.22 22.94 6.55
C ALA A 580 -14.71 23.39 5.16
N ASP A 581 -14.68 24.69 4.87
CA ASP A 581 -15.04 25.24 3.54
C ASP A 581 -14.04 24.80 2.46
N GLU A 582 -12.74 24.84 2.78
CA GLU A 582 -11.71 24.35 1.87
C GLU A 582 -11.89 22.85 1.58
N TRP A 583 -12.22 22.06 2.59
CA TRP A 583 -12.47 20.63 2.41
C TRP A 583 -13.71 20.32 1.57
N ARG A 584 -14.81 21.05 1.78
CA ARG A 584 -16.00 20.91 0.92
C ARG A 584 -15.68 21.24 -0.54
N LEU A 585 -14.95 22.32 -0.80
CA LEU A 585 -14.53 22.70 -2.15
C LEU A 585 -13.56 21.68 -2.77
N LEU A 586 -12.59 21.19 -2.00
CA LEU A 586 -11.67 20.13 -2.44
C LEU A 586 -12.46 18.91 -2.92
N THR A 587 -13.43 18.46 -2.11
CA THR A 587 -14.26 17.30 -2.43
C THR A 587 -15.07 17.55 -3.69
N GLN A 588 -15.71 18.73 -3.83
CA GLN A 588 -16.44 19.09 -5.04
C GLN A 588 -15.55 19.04 -6.30
N HIS A 589 -14.30 19.51 -6.22
CA HIS A 589 -13.35 19.47 -7.34
C HIS A 589 -12.80 18.07 -7.64
N LEU A 590 -12.83 17.15 -6.67
CA LEU A 590 -12.42 15.74 -6.87
C LEU A 590 -13.51 14.92 -7.57
N LEU A 591 -14.77 15.20 -7.26
CA LEU A 591 -15.93 14.54 -7.84
C LEU A 591 -16.05 14.88 -9.33
N ARG A 592 -15.92 13.87 -10.21
CA ARG A 592 -16.05 14.08 -11.66
C ARG A 592 -17.51 14.40 -12.01
N GLY A 593 -17.76 15.57 -12.61
CA GLY A 593 -19.06 15.87 -13.24
C GLY A 593 -19.68 17.24 -12.95
N GLU A 594 -19.00 18.18 -12.27
CA GLU A 594 -19.59 19.49 -11.91
C GLU A 594 -18.82 20.72 -12.42
N ASN A 595 -18.01 20.56 -13.46
CA ASN A 595 -17.41 21.67 -14.19
C ASN A 595 -18.07 21.90 -15.54
#